data_AF-A0A1Y1L668-F1
#
_entry.id   AF-A0A1Y1L668-F1
#
_cell.length_a   1.000
_cell.length_b   1.000
_cell.length_c   1.000
_cell.angle_alpha   90.00
_cell.angle_beta   90.00
_cell.angle_gamma   90.00
#
_symmetry.space_group_name_H-M   'P 1'
#
loop_
_entity.id
_entity.type
_entity.pdbx_description
1 polymer ?
#
loop_
_entity_poly.entity_id
_entity_poly.type
_entity_poly.pdbx_seq_one_letter_code
_entity_poly.pdbx_strand_id
1 'polypeptide(L)'
;MYANSIKTLRQIIHELRRAIPQGNLKDNLAIRYLFDQYRLFNMTDQQICKAKDEVLFAANTYLCYLRSSRIQQEIHNQYHGKGERSVKETANIVGFKLPHDPK
;
A
#
# COMPACT_ATOMS: atom_id res chain seq x y z
N MET A 1 19.90 5.15 12.30
CA MET A 1 18.79 5.77 11.52
C MET A 1 18.69 5.28 10.08
N TYR A 2 19.78 4.84 9.42
CA TYR A 2 19.78 4.35 8.02
C TYR A 2 18.89 3.11 7.74
N ALA A 3 18.80 2.20 8.72
CA ALA A 3 18.01 0.97 8.57
C ALA A 3 16.50 1.24 8.39
N ASN A 4 15.98 2.38 8.86
CA ASN A 4 14.55 2.68 8.76
C ASN A 4 14.19 3.13 7.34
N SER A 5 15.03 3.95 6.71
CA SER A 5 14.84 4.44 5.34
C SER A 5 14.86 3.30 4.29
N ILE A 6 15.74 2.31 4.46
CA ILE A 6 15.73 1.13 3.56
C ILE A 6 14.48 0.28 3.78
N LYS A 7 14.02 0.15 5.03
CA LYS A 7 12.78 -0.58 5.34
C LYS A 7 11.57 0.09 4.71
N THR A 8 11.43 1.40 4.82
CA THR A 8 10.33 2.16 4.21
C THR A 8 10.36 2.04 2.69
N LEU A 9 11.54 2.18 2.07
CA LEU A 9 11.72 1.99 0.63
C LEU A 9 11.25 0.59 0.17
N ARG A 10 11.69 -0.46 0.86
CA ARG A 10 11.27 -1.84 0.55
C ARG A 10 9.76 -2.03 0.68
N GLN A 11 9.15 -1.44 1.70
CA GLN A 11 7.71 -1.51 1.91
C GLN A 11 6.93 -0.78 0.80
N ILE A 12 7.40 0.39 0.36
CA ILE A 12 6.79 1.13 -0.76
C ILE A 12 6.86 0.29 -2.04
N ILE A 13 8.02 -0.29 -2.35
CA ILE A 13 8.20 -1.16 -3.53
C ILE A 13 7.27 -2.37 -3.47
N HIS A 14 7.06 -2.94 -2.27
CA HIS A 14 6.15 -4.07 -2.09
C HIS A 14 4.69 -3.70 -2.36
N GLU A 15 4.23 -2.55 -1.87
CA GLU A 15 2.87 -2.06 -2.17
C GLU A 15 2.72 -1.71 -3.66
N LEU A 16 3.72 -1.09 -4.29
CA LEU A 16 3.71 -0.81 -5.72
C LEU A 16 3.65 -2.08 -6.57
N ARG A 17 4.32 -3.16 -6.16
CA ARG A 17 4.24 -4.47 -6.83
C ARG A 17 2.85 -5.07 -6.74
N ARG A 18 2.15 -4.88 -5.62
CA ARG A 18 0.76 -5.33 -5.47
C ARG A 18 -0.21 -4.51 -6.34
N ALA A 19 0.04 -3.22 -6.46
CA ALA A 19 -0.77 -2.33 -7.30
C ALA A 19 -0.56 -2.56 -8.81
N ILE A 20 0.63 -3.03 -9.22
CA ILE A 20 1.00 -3.22 -10.64
C ILE A 20 1.38 -4.68 -10.88
N PRO A 21 0.39 -5.57 -11.10
CA PRO A 21 0.64 -7.00 -11.24
C PRO A 21 1.30 -7.41 -12.57
N GLN A 22 1.23 -6.57 -13.62
CA GLN A 22 1.61 -6.94 -15.00
C GLN A 22 2.69 -6.04 -15.65
N GLY A 23 3.39 -5.23 -14.85
CA GLY A 23 4.38 -4.26 -15.35
C GLY A 23 5.80 -4.54 -14.89
N ASN A 24 6.78 -4.28 -15.75
CA ASN A 24 8.19 -4.27 -15.36
C ASN A 24 8.42 -3.21 -14.27
N LEU A 25 8.65 -3.67 -13.05
CA LEU A 25 8.85 -2.83 -11.88
C LEU A 25 10.04 -1.85 -12.05
N LYS A 26 11.04 -2.23 -12.86
CA LYS A 26 12.23 -1.41 -13.15
C LYS A 26 11.98 -0.28 -14.15
N ASP A 27 10.96 -0.42 -14.99
CA ASP A 27 10.62 0.56 -16.03
C ASP A 27 9.56 1.56 -15.54
N ASN A 28 9.00 1.31 -14.35
CA ASN A 28 8.09 2.24 -13.72
C ASN A 28 8.82 3.52 -13.29
N LEU A 29 8.39 4.64 -13.86
CA LEU A 29 8.88 5.99 -13.57
C LEU A 29 8.87 6.29 -12.07
N ALA A 30 7.82 5.86 -11.34
CA ALA A 30 7.70 6.11 -9.91
C ALA A 30 8.82 5.44 -9.10
N ILE A 31 9.26 4.24 -9.53
CA ILE A 31 10.30 3.47 -8.83
C ILE A 31 11.68 4.03 -9.14
N ARG A 32 11.93 4.41 -10.40
CA ARG A 32 13.16 5.10 -10.79
C ARG A 32 13.32 6.41 -10.00
N TYR A 33 12.28 7.24 -10.00
CA TYR A 33 12.26 8.48 -9.24
C TYR A 33 12.53 8.24 -7.75
N LEU A 34 11.89 7.22 -7.16
CA LEU A 34 12.09 6.88 -5.75
C LEU A 34 13.55 6.51 -5.45
N PHE A 35 14.20 5.71 -6.31
CA PHE A 35 15.61 5.38 -6.14
C PHE A 35 16.52 6.61 -6.28
N ASP A 36 16.24 7.50 -7.23
CA ASP A 36 17.02 8.73 -7.43
C ASP A 36 16.91 9.66 -6.22
N GLN A 37 15.70 9.85 -5.68
CA GLN A 37 15.49 10.63 -4.46
C GLN A 37 16.24 10.03 -3.27
N TYR A 38 16.09 8.72 -3.03
CA TYR A 38 16.80 8.06 -1.92
C TYR A 38 18.33 8.12 -2.06
N ARG A 39 18.86 8.12 -3.28
CA ARG A 39 20.31 8.29 -3.52
C ARG A 39 20.77 9.72 -3.29
N LEU A 40 19.99 10.72 -3.72
CA LEU A 40 20.31 12.14 -3.55
C LEU A 40 20.39 12.53 -2.07
N PHE A 41 19.42 12.10 -1.26
CA PHE A 41 19.39 12.37 0.18
C PHE A 41 20.37 11.51 0.99
N ASN A 42 21.01 10.51 0.37
CA ASN A 42 22.09 9.74 0.99
C ASN A 42 23.47 10.42 0.83
N MET A 43 23.70 11.13 -0.28
CA MET A 43 25.00 11.73 -0.60
C MET A 43 25.20 13.12 0.01
N THR A 44 24.12 13.75 0.46
CA THR A 44 24.15 15.10 1.00
C THR A 44 24.15 14.98 2.54
N ASP A 45 25.31 15.25 3.16
CA ASP A 45 25.53 15.10 4.62
C ASP A 45 25.79 16.42 5.38
N GLN A 46 26.09 17.54 4.71
CA GLN A 46 26.67 18.71 5.39
C GLN A 46 25.68 19.68 6.07
N GLN A 47 24.35 19.53 5.93
CA GLN A 47 23.32 20.37 6.59
C GLN A 47 22.03 19.62 7.01
N ILE A 48 22.03 18.28 7.00
CA ILE A 48 20.90 17.48 6.47
C ILE A 48 20.36 16.45 7.48
N CYS A 49 20.14 16.85 8.73
CA CYS A 49 19.32 16.04 9.63
C CYS A 49 17.83 16.27 9.35
N LYS A 50 17.39 17.55 9.33
CA LYS A 50 15.98 17.89 9.14
C LYS A 50 15.41 17.47 7.78
N ALA A 51 16.16 17.71 6.69
CA ALA A 51 15.71 17.33 5.35
C ALA A 51 15.61 15.79 5.17
N LYS A 52 16.48 15.00 5.82
CA LYS A 52 16.37 13.53 5.82
C LYS A 52 15.12 13.07 6.56
N ASP A 53 14.81 13.70 7.69
CA ASP A 53 13.62 13.39 8.49
C ASP A 53 12.34 13.77 7.74
N GLU A 54 12.32 14.91 7.04
CA GLU A 54 11.21 15.35 6.19
C GLU A 54 10.95 14.37 5.04
N VAL A 55 12.01 13.91 4.37
CA VAL A 55 11.88 12.92 3.28
C VAL A 55 11.41 11.56 3.81
N LEU A 56 11.92 11.13 4.96
CA LEU A 56 11.46 9.90 5.60
C LEU A 56 9.98 10.01 6.01
N PHE A 57 9.57 11.16 6.55
CA PHE A 57 8.17 11.45 6.88
C PHE A 57 7.29 11.41 5.63
N ALA A 58 7.69 12.08 4.54
CA ALA A 58 6.98 12.04 3.27
C ALA A 58 6.86 10.61 2.73
N ALA A 59 7.95 9.83 2.76
CA ALA A 59 7.95 8.43 2.34
C ALA A 59 6.98 7.57 3.18
N ASN A 60 6.93 7.77 4.50
CA ASN A 60 5.97 7.09 5.37
C ASN A 60 4.52 7.48 5.06
N THR A 61 4.27 8.76 4.77
CA THR A 61 2.95 9.24 4.36
C THR A 61 2.50 8.59 3.05
N TYR A 62 3.37 8.52 2.04
CA TYR A 62 3.07 7.81 0.79
C TYR A 62 2.83 6.31 1.01
N LEU A 63 3.63 5.67 1.86
CA LEU A 63 3.43 4.26 2.21
C LEU A 63 2.05 4.04 2.87
N CYS A 64 1.67 4.91 3.80
CA CYS A 64 0.36 4.86 4.45
C CYS A 64 -0.78 5.04 3.43
N TYR A 65 -0.61 5.98 2.50
CA TYR A 65 -1.57 6.22 1.43
C TYR A 65 -1.76 5.00 0.52
N LEU A 66 -0.66 4.40 0.04
CA LEU A 66 -0.71 3.20 -0.82
C LEU A 66 -1.40 2.02 -0.11
N ARG A 67 -1.06 1.79 1.16
CA ARG A 67 -1.71 0.76 1.98
C ARG A 67 -3.20 1.00 2.17
N SER A 68 -3.56 2.24 2.51
CA SER A 68 -4.95 2.64 2.72
C SER A 68 -5.76 2.48 1.43
N SER A 69 -5.20 2.84 0.28
CA SER A 69 -5.85 2.65 -1.02
C SER A 69 -6.13 1.17 -1.34
N ARG A 70 -5.15 0.28 -1.08
CA ARG A 70 -5.37 -1.17 -1.23
C ARG A 70 -6.48 -1.70 -0.32
N ILE A 71 -6.43 -1.33 0.98
CA ILE A 71 -7.45 -1.75 1.95
C ILE A 71 -8.83 -1.20 1.56
N GLN A 72 -8.89 0.05 1.11
CA GLN A 72 -10.12 0.67 0.63
C GLN A 72 -10.70 -0.09 -0.56
N GLN A 73 -9.88 -0.53 -1.51
CA GLN A 73 -10.33 -1.38 -2.61
C GLN A 73 -10.84 -2.75 -2.13
N GLU A 74 -10.17 -3.39 -1.16
CA GLU A 74 -10.62 -4.66 -0.58
C GLU A 74 -11.98 -4.53 0.10
N ILE A 75 -12.13 -3.53 0.96
CA ILE A 75 -13.40 -3.21 1.65
C ILE A 75 -14.48 -2.87 0.63
N HIS A 76 -14.16 -2.05 -0.37
CA HIS A 76 -15.09 -1.69 -1.42
C HIS A 76 -15.55 -2.93 -2.20
N ASN A 77 -14.64 -3.82 -2.59
CA ASN A 77 -14.99 -5.06 -3.29
C ASN A 77 -15.88 -5.99 -2.44
N GLN A 78 -15.70 -6.01 -1.12
CA GLN A 78 -16.45 -6.85 -0.20
C GLN A 78 -17.84 -6.27 0.12
N TYR A 79 -17.91 -4.97 0.42
CA TYR A 79 -19.10 -4.35 1.00
C TYR A 79 -19.88 -3.48 0.02
N HIS A 80 -19.28 -3.00 -1.08
CA HIS A 80 -20.03 -2.24 -2.08
C HIS A 80 -21.12 -3.12 -2.70
N GLY A 81 -22.36 -2.65 -2.64
CA GLY A 81 -23.48 -3.27 -3.33
C GLY A 81 -23.21 -3.37 -4.83
N LYS A 82 -23.10 -4.61 -5.33
CA LYS A 82 -22.96 -4.92 -6.77
C LYS A 82 -24.34 -5.11 -7.44
N GLY A 83 -25.42 -4.68 -6.79
CA GLY A 83 -26.82 -4.98 -7.16
C GLY A 83 -27.52 -5.78 -6.06
N GLU A 84 -28.61 -6.48 -6.41
CA GLU A 84 -29.31 -7.39 -5.50
C GLU A 84 -28.44 -8.60 -5.17
N ARG A 85 -28.13 -8.80 -3.88
CA ARG A 85 -27.34 -9.94 -3.39
C ARG A 85 -28.28 -11.07 -2.98
N SER A 86 -27.82 -12.32 -3.13
CA SER A 86 -28.57 -13.47 -2.66
C SER A 86 -28.72 -13.45 -1.12
N VAL A 87 -29.78 -14.08 -0.60
CA VAL A 87 -30.00 -14.27 0.85
C VAL A 87 -28.79 -14.97 1.50
N LYS A 88 -28.18 -15.93 0.79
CA LYS A 88 -26.97 -16.64 1.25
C LYS A 88 -25.76 -15.73 1.37
N GLU A 89 -25.52 -14.91 0.35
CA GLU A 89 -24.39 -13.97 0.32
C GLU A 89 -24.55 -12.92 1.41
N THR A 90 -25.76 -12.41 1.59
CA THR A 90 -26.09 -11.44 2.63
C THR A 90 -25.89 -12.03 4.02
N ALA A 91 -26.40 -13.24 4.26
CA ALA A 91 -26.21 -13.97 5.53
C ALA A 91 -24.72 -14.15 5.84
N ASN A 92 -23.91 -14.59 4.88
CA ASN A 92 -22.47 -14.77 5.07
C ASN A 92 -21.73 -13.46 5.38
N ILE A 93 -22.12 -12.34 4.75
CA ILE A 93 -21.48 -11.03 4.98
C ILE A 93 -21.74 -10.51 6.39
N VAL A 94 -22.92 -10.78 6.95
CA VAL A 94 -23.28 -10.37 8.32
C VAL A 94 -22.95 -11.42 9.37
N GLY A 95 -22.44 -12.60 8.97
CA GLY A 95 -22.04 -13.68 9.88
C GLY A 95 -23.15 -14.65 10.29
N PHE A 96 -24.26 -14.71 9.56
CA PHE A 96 -25.32 -15.71 9.74
C PHE A 96 -25.12 -16.94 8.86
N LYS A 97 -25.49 -18.12 9.39
CA LYS A 97 -25.63 -19.36 8.62
C LYS A 97 -27.08 -19.52 8.15
N LEU A 98 -27.30 -20.18 7.02
CA LEU A 98 -28.67 -20.54 6.62
C LEU A 98 -29.19 -21.71 7.48
N PRO A 99 -30.53 -21.84 7.63
CA PRO A 99 -31.14 -22.95 8.36
C PRO A 99 -30.78 -24.35 7.83
N HIS A 100 -30.30 -24.44 6.58
CA HIS A 100 -29.93 -25.68 5.90
C HIS A 100 -28.41 -25.95 5.91
N ASP A 101 -27.57 -25.04 6.43
CA ASP A 101 -26.13 -25.28 6.53
C ASP A 101 -25.82 -26.19 7.75
N PRO A 102 -24.85 -27.12 7.65
CA PRO A 102 -24.46 -27.97 8.77
C PRO A 102 -23.97 -27.14 9.96
N LYS A 103 -24.36 -27.57 11.16
CA LYS A 103 -24.03 -26.90 12.44
C LYS A 103 -22.52 -26.80 12.65
#